data_AF-A0A7W8DLI1-F1
#
_entry.id   AF-A0A7W8DLI1-F1
#
_cell.length_a   1.000
_cell.length_b   1.000
_cell.length_c   1.000
_cell.angle_alpha   90.00
_cell.angle_beta   90.00
_cell.angle_gamma   90.00
#
_symmetry.space_group_name_H-M   'P 1'
#
loop_
_entity.id
_entity.type
_entity.pdbx_description
1 polymer ?
#
loop_
_entity_poly.entity_id
_entity_poly.type
_entity_poly.pdbx_seq_one_letter_code
_entity_poly.pdbx_strand_id
1 'polypeptide(L)'
;MSTPFFSRASRRTFLKAASLTALGSMPCSQAAENTVSPSQDPPPSGFVPLFDGRTWANWQHEPHLDGVWEIADGTIRLRTDEPPRQRGKDYNLSTAKQYKDFVLLIDWRLTGKPVVKPHQWLMDDGQFHTDAAGKVIMKDNLTWGDSGIYLRGARAAQVNIWCQPCGSGEVGTKFKDTEATKEERMKTMPSVRADKGPGEWNRFFITLRGDRVDVTLNGVDIIQGARVKQIPAEGPITLQNHKDGVEFRRIFIKELDH
;
A
#
# COMPACT_ATOMS: atom_id res chain seq x y z
N MET A 1 -39.03 -62.29 -28.32
CA MET A 1 -40.24 -61.50 -27.99
C MET A 1 -39.86 -60.03 -28.05
N SER A 2 -40.57 -59.06 -28.62
CA SER A 2 -41.64 -59.02 -29.62
C SER A 2 -41.82 -57.52 -29.95
N THR A 3 -41.50 -57.13 -31.18
CA THR A 3 -41.80 -55.83 -31.83
C THR A 3 -43.33 -55.68 -32.08
N PRO A 4 -43.90 -54.58 -32.65
CA PRO A 4 -43.34 -53.47 -33.46
C PRO A 4 -43.73 -52.06 -32.91
N PHE A 5 -43.87 -50.91 -33.61
CA PHE A 5 -43.99 -50.45 -35.03
C PHE A 5 -43.54 -48.94 -35.08
N PHE A 6 -43.51 -48.13 -36.16
CA PHE A 6 -43.90 -48.20 -37.59
C PHE A 6 -43.17 -47.10 -38.43
N SER A 7 -43.39 -47.09 -39.76
CA SER A 7 -43.71 -45.94 -40.66
C SER A 7 -43.32 -44.50 -40.26
N ARG A 8 -42.77 -43.62 -41.13
CA ARG A 8 -43.06 -43.45 -42.58
C ARG A 8 -41.94 -42.67 -43.31
N ALA A 9 -41.71 -42.96 -44.59
CA ALA A 9 -40.91 -42.09 -45.46
C ALA A 9 -41.76 -41.00 -46.14
N SER A 10 -41.18 -39.83 -46.41
CA SER A 10 -41.75 -38.79 -47.29
C SER A 10 -40.77 -38.38 -48.38
N ARG A 11 -41.26 -37.69 -49.41
CA ARG A 11 -40.60 -37.51 -50.71
C ARG A 11 -39.96 -36.12 -50.87
N ARG A 12 -38.89 -36.07 -51.68
CA ARG A 12 -38.50 -35.03 -52.68
C ARG A 12 -38.78 -33.55 -52.31
N THR A 13 -37.83 -32.63 -52.51
CA THR A 13 -37.26 -32.31 -53.85
C THR A 13 -35.93 -31.54 -53.73
N PHE A 14 -35.15 -31.53 -54.81
CA PHE A 14 -33.86 -30.83 -54.95
C PHE A 14 -33.95 -29.30 -54.85
N LEU A 15 -32.84 -28.68 -54.46
CA LEU A 15 -32.31 -27.48 -55.12
C LEU A 15 -30.76 -27.51 -55.09
N LYS A 16 -30.11 -27.00 -56.13
CA LYS A 16 -28.64 -26.92 -56.25
C LYS A 16 -28.15 -25.49 -56.02
N ALA A 17 -27.13 -25.33 -55.19
CA ALA A 17 -26.12 -24.27 -55.27
C ALA A 17 -24.83 -24.83 -54.62
N ALA A 18 -23.77 -25.14 -55.36
CA ALA A 18 -22.84 -24.19 -55.97
C ALA A 18 -22.02 -23.44 -54.90
N SER A 19 -21.04 -24.13 -54.31
CA SER A 19 -20.05 -23.53 -53.42
C SER A 19 -19.15 -22.57 -54.19
N LEU A 20 -19.01 -21.34 -53.73
CA LEU A 20 -17.99 -20.40 -54.18
C LEU A 20 -17.12 -20.01 -52.98
N THR A 21 -15.82 -20.27 -53.07
CA THR A 21 -14.86 -19.97 -52.00
C THR A 21 -14.57 -18.48 -51.92
N ALA A 22 -14.98 -17.84 -50.83
CA ALA A 22 -14.54 -16.50 -50.47
C ALA A 22 -13.31 -16.57 -49.53
N LEU A 23 -12.20 -15.97 -49.94
CA LEU A 23 -11.02 -15.77 -49.08
C LEU A 23 -11.31 -14.68 -48.06
N GLY A 24 -11.75 -15.08 -46.86
CA GLY A 24 -11.94 -14.17 -45.73
C GLY A 24 -10.60 -13.74 -45.13
N SER A 25 -10.14 -12.53 -45.45
CA SER A 25 -9.02 -11.89 -44.75
C SER A 25 -9.42 -11.58 -43.31
N MET A 26 -8.90 -12.34 -42.34
CA MET A 26 -9.09 -12.03 -40.93
C MET A 26 -8.39 -10.70 -40.59
N PRO A 27 -9.09 -9.69 -40.05
CA PRO A 27 -8.41 -8.54 -39.47
C PRO A 27 -7.60 -9.01 -38.26
N CYS A 28 -6.32 -8.65 -38.22
CA CYS A 28 -5.49 -8.90 -37.04
C CYS A 28 -6.06 -8.10 -35.87
N SER A 29 -6.65 -8.79 -34.90
CA SER A 29 -7.18 -8.18 -33.69
C SER A 29 -6.01 -7.67 -32.85
N GLN A 30 -5.66 -6.39 -33.00
CA GLN A 30 -4.69 -5.74 -32.13
C GLN A 30 -5.18 -5.89 -30.68
N ALA A 31 -4.36 -6.52 -29.84
CA ALA A 31 -4.60 -6.52 -28.42
C ALA A 31 -4.56 -5.06 -27.95
N ALA A 32 -5.66 -4.56 -27.39
CA ALA A 32 -5.69 -3.22 -26.82
C ALA A 32 -4.67 -3.15 -25.67
N GLU A 33 -3.65 -2.33 -25.84
CA GLU A 33 -2.72 -2.01 -24.76
C GLU A 33 -3.53 -1.29 -23.67
N ASN A 34 -3.72 -1.96 -22.52
CA ASN A 34 -4.38 -1.37 -21.35
C ASN A 34 -3.44 -0.32 -20.73
N THR A 35 -3.36 0.85 -21.37
CA THR A 35 -2.67 2.02 -20.85
C THR A 35 -3.44 2.51 -19.61
N VAL A 36 -2.92 2.15 -18.44
CA VAL A 36 -3.51 2.56 -17.16
C VAL A 36 -3.28 4.06 -16.98
N SER A 37 -4.29 4.86 -17.31
CA SER A 37 -4.26 6.31 -17.12
C SER A 37 -3.86 6.66 -15.67
N PRO A 38 -2.87 7.55 -15.45
CA PRO A 38 -2.43 7.92 -14.11
C PRO A 38 -3.61 8.52 -13.35
N SER A 39 -3.83 8.11 -12.09
CA SER A 39 -5.13 8.28 -11.41
C SER A 39 -5.64 9.73 -11.39
N GLN A 40 -6.62 10.04 -12.24
CA GLN A 40 -7.23 11.37 -12.38
C GLN A 40 -8.38 11.64 -11.38
N ASP A 41 -8.47 10.84 -10.31
CA ASP A 41 -9.47 11.04 -9.26
C ASP A 41 -9.28 12.42 -8.63
N PRO A 42 -10.31 13.28 -8.60
CA PRO A 42 -10.19 14.58 -7.95
C PRO A 42 -9.97 14.42 -6.45
N PRO A 43 -9.21 15.32 -5.81
CA PRO A 43 -9.04 15.31 -4.35
C PRO A 43 -10.41 15.42 -3.66
N PRO A 44 -10.62 14.76 -2.50
CA PRO A 44 -11.81 14.96 -1.69
C PRO A 44 -11.95 16.43 -1.24
N SER A 45 -13.17 16.84 -0.87
CA SER A 45 -13.45 18.24 -0.50
C SER A 45 -12.53 18.75 0.61
N GLY A 46 -11.80 19.84 0.32
CA GLY A 46 -10.83 20.46 1.23
C GLY A 46 -9.45 19.80 1.27
N PHE A 47 -9.15 18.81 0.43
CA PHE A 47 -7.81 18.24 0.25
C PHE A 47 -7.11 18.84 -0.98
N VAL A 48 -5.77 18.86 -0.95
CA VAL A 48 -4.90 19.22 -2.09
C VAL A 48 -4.00 18.03 -2.46
N PRO A 49 -3.65 17.84 -3.75
CA PRO A 49 -2.78 16.75 -4.18
C PRO A 49 -1.31 16.99 -3.81
N LEU A 50 -0.71 16.00 -3.16
CA LEU A 50 0.74 15.89 -3.00
C LEU A 50 1.40 15.26 -4.23
N PHE A 51 0.65 14.54 -5.07
CA PHE A 51 1.18 13.88 -6.26
C PHE A 51 0.20 14.01 -7.43
N ASP A 52 0.71 14.38 -8.60
CA ASP A 52 0.00 14.61 -9.86
C ASP A 52 -0.04 13.36 -10.77
N GLY A 53 0.62 12.27 -10.35
CA GLY A 53 0.81 11.05 -11.14
C GLY A 53 1.96 11.11 -12.16
N ARG A 54 2.78 12.19 -12.16
CA ARG A 54 3.70 12.50 -13.28
C ARG A 54 5.03 13.14 -12.88
N THR A 55 5.09 13.92 -11.81
CA THR A 55 6.27 14.72 -11.44
C THR A 55 6.61 14.68 -9.96
N TRP A 56 7.86 15.02 -9.65
CA TRP A 56 8.35 15.22 -8.27
C TRP A 56 8.08 16.63 -7.74
N ALA A 57 7.18 17.43 -8.33
CA ALA A 57 7.06 18.87 -8.03
C ALA A 57 6.83 19.23 -6.55
N ASN A 58 6.20 18.34 -5.77
CA ASN A 58 5.96 18.50 -4.34
C ASN A 58 6.89 17.65 -3.46
N TRP A 59 7.97 17.08 -4.00
CA TRP A 59 8.82 16.06 -3.36
C TRP A 59 10.31 16.41 -3.44
N GLN A 60 11.05 16.07 -2.39
CA GLN A 60 12.50 16.25 -2.28
C GLN A 60 13.23 15.10 -2.99
N HIS A 61 13.13 15.04 -4.31
CA HIS A 61 13.76 14.00 -5.12
C HIS A 61 15.21 14.36 -5.48
N GLU A 62 16.10 14.25 -4.49
CA GLU A 62 17.55 14.46 -4.65
C GLU A 62 18.18 13.44 -5.62
N PRO A 63 19.26 13.78 -6.36
CA PRO A 63 19.85 12.89 -7.38
C PRO A 63 20.39 11.54 -6.86
N HIS A 64 20.60 11.37 -5.55
CA HIS A 64 20.99 10.06 -4.99
C HIS A 64 19.78 9.12 -4.79
N LEU A 65 18.56 9.59 -5.09
CA LEU A 65 17.31 8.82 -5.14
C LEU A 65 16.97 8.35 -6.57
N ASP A 66 17.69 8.81 -7.60
CA ASP A 66 17.53 8.32 -8.97
C ASP A 66 17.76 6.81 -9.03
N GLY A 67 16.78 6.05 -9.54
CA GLY A 67 16.81 4.58 -9.55
C GLY A 67 16.54 3.93 -8.18
N VAL A 68 16.20 4.71 -7.15
CA VAL A 68 15.67 4.23 -5.86
C VAL A 68 14.15 4.40 -5.88
N TRP A 69 13.69 5.60 -6.19
CA TRP A 69 12.28 5.92 -6.38
C TRP A 69 12.04 6.19 -7.87
N GLU A 70 10.88 5.79 -8.38
CA GLU A 70 10.47 6.05 -9.75
C GLU A 70 8.98 6.45 -9.82
N ILE A 71 8.62 7.17 -10.88
CA ILE A 71 7.21 7.42 -11.23
C ILE A 71 6.86 6.47 -12.37
N ALA A 72 5.93 5.55 -12.11
CA ALA A 72 5.46 4.55 -13.05
C ALA A 72 3.94 4.38 -12.93
N ASP A 73 3.22 4.32 -14.06
CA ASP A 73 1.78 4.08 -14.15
C ASP A 73 0.89 4.96 -13.23
N GLY A 74 1.32 6.20 -12.99
CA GLY A 74 0.64 7.13 -12.06
C GLY A 74 0.83 6.80 -10.57
N THR A 75 1.90 6.10 -10.23
CA THR A 75 2.32 5.76 -8.86
C THR A 75 3.71 6.31 -8.56
N ILE A 76 3.99 6.56 -7.27
CA ILE A 76 5.35 6.66 -6.74
C ILE A 76 5.74 5.25 -6.30
N ARG A 77 6.81 4.70 -6.87
CA ARG A 77 7.24 3.31 -6.65
C ARG A 77 8.63 3.25 -6.03
N LEU A 78 8.80 2.45 -4.98
CA LEU A 78 10.10 2.08 -4.45
C LEU A 78 10.63 0.86 -5.22
N ARG A 79 11.85 0.99 -5.73
CA ARG A 79 12.55 -0.08 -6.44
C ARG A 79 13.26 -1.03 -5.50
N THR A 80 13.20 -2.31 -5.82
CA THR A 80 13.92 -3.39 -5.10
C THR A 80 15.33 -3.63 -5.65
N ASP A 81 15.65 -3.05 -6.82
CA ASP A 81 16.94 -3.10 -7.51
C ASP A 81 17.70 -1.76 -7.38
N GLU A 82 17.60 -1.11 -6.22
CA GLU A 82 18.21 0.20 -5.96
C GLU A 82 19.73 0.22 -6.16
N PRO A 83 20.31 1.35 -6.65
CA PRO A 83 21.75 1.50 -6.83
C PRO A 83 22.53 1.48 -5.50
N PRO A 84 23.86 1.24 -5.55
CA PRO A 84 24.71 1.23 -4.36
C PRO A 84 24.58 2.51 -3.51
N ARG A 85 24.18 2.36 -2.24
CA ARG A 85 23.91 3.52 -1.37
C ARG A 85 25.17 4.31 -1.03
N GLN A 86 25.04 5.63 -1.14
CA GLN A 86 26.06 6.60 -0.72
C GLN A 86 26.06 6.73 0.80
N ARG A 87 27.26 6.75 1.42
CA ARG A 87 27.40 6.86 2.88
C ARG A 87 26.88 8.22 3.37
N GLY A 88 26.00 8.20 4.37
CA GLY A 88 25.48 9.41 5.01
C GLY A 88 24.31 10.10 4.30
N LYS A 89 23.75 9.49 3.25
CA LYS A 89 22.51 9.93 2.60
C LYS A 89 21.30 9.20 3.19
N ASP A 90 20.17 9.89 3.33
CA ASP A 90 18.87 9.24 3.54
C ASP A 90 18.26 8.82 2.20
N TYR A 91 17.55 7.70 2.19
CA TYR A 91 16.96 7.05 1.03
C TYR A 91 15.42 7.02 1.07
N ASN A 92 14.81 7.58 2.12
CA ASN A 92 13.38 7.89 2.17
C ASN A 92 13.04 9.05 1.23
N LEU A 93 11.77 9.17 0.81
CA LEU A 93 11.28 10.25 -0.05
C LEU A 93 10.35 11.19 0.73
N SER A 94 10.68 12.47 0.84
CA SER A 94 9.96 13.46 1.66
C SER A 94 9.24 14.52 0.82
N THR A 95 8.12 15.07 1.30
CA THR A 95 7.49 16.23 0.66
C THR A 95 8.37 17.47 0.76
N ALA A 96 8.35 18.33 -0.26
CA ALA A 96 9.07 19.61 -0.27
C ALA A 96 8.48 20.60 0.75
N LYS A 97 7.15 20.62 0.90
CA LYS A 97 6.46 21.38 1.95
C LYS A 97 6.48 20.62 3.29
N GLN A 98 6.53 21.39 4.39
CA GLN A 98 6.31 20.94 5.77
C GLN A 98 4.88 21.24 6.23
N TYR A 99 4.36 20.45 7.16
CA TYR A 99 2.98 20.48 7.64
C TYR A 99 2.91 20.44 9.18
N LYS A 100 1.92 21.12 9.75
CA LYS A 100 1.58 21.09 11.18
C LYS A 100 0.54 20.00 11.44
N ASP A 101 -0.70 20.38 11.72
CA ASP A 101 -1.82 19.46 11.90
C ASP A 101 -2.51 19.22 10.55
N PHE A 102 -2.89 17.97 10.26
CA PHE A 102 -3.39 17.58 8.95
C PHE A 102 -4.20 16.27 8.96
N VAL A 103 -4.95 16.04 7.89
CA VAL A 103 -5.43 14.73 7.46
C VAL A 103 -4.73 14.35 6.15
N LEU A 104 -4.04 13.21 6.14
CA LEU A 104 -3.41 12.61 4.97
C LEU A 104 -4.29 11.47 4.47
N LEU A 105 -4.74 11.54 3.21
CA LEU A 105 -5.28 10.40 2.47
C LEU A 105 -4.16 9.88 1.56
N ILE A 106 -3.86 8.59 1.66
CA ILE A 106 -2.87 7.95 0.81
C ILE A 106 -3.28 6.50 0.50
N ASP A 107 -3.23 6.14 -0.79
CA ASP A 107 -3.32 4.74 -1.22
C ASP A 107 -1.93 4.14 -1.32
N TRP A 108 -1.79 2.89 -0.88
CA TRP A 108 -0.55 2.13 -0.96
C TRP A 108 -0.79 0.66 -1.34
N ARG A 109 0.22 0.01 -1.91
CA ARG A 109 0.28 -1.44 -2.03
C ARG A 109 1.72 -1.95 -1.86
N LEU A 110 1.87 -3.06 -1.14
CA LEU A 110 3.13 -3.81 -1.09
C LEU A 110 3.21 -4.75 -2.30
N THR A 111 4.35 -4.74 -3.00
CA THR A 111 4.53 -5.36 -4.32
C THR A 111 5.61 -6.45 -4.36
N GLY A 112 6.20 -6.78 -3.21
CA GLY A 112 7.08 -7.94 -3.07
C GLY A 112 6.36 -9.26 -3.34
N LYS A 113 7.12 -10.31 -3.62
CA LYS A 113 6.57 -11.67 -3.74
C LYS A 113 6.29 -12.22 -2.33
N PRO A 114 5.15 -12.89 -2.08
CA PRO A 114 4.89 -13.54 -0.80
C PRO A 114 5.96 -14.57 -0.45
N VAL A 115 6.61 -14.38 0.70
CA VAL A 115 7.64 -15.26 1.26
C VAL A 115 7.41 -15.45 2.75
N VAL A 116 7.74 -16.62 3.28
CA VAL A 116 7.83 -16.83 4.73
C VAL A 116 9.24 -16.40 5.16
N LYS A 117 9.34 -15.44 6.08
CA LYS A 117 10.61 -15.08 6.74
C LYS A 117 10.39 -14.91 8.25
N PRO A 118 11.37 -15.25 9.11
CA PRO A 118 11.25 -15.07 10.54
C PRO A 118 11.18 -13.59 10.91
N HIS A 119 10.15 -13.20 11.66
CA HIS A 119 9.99 -11.86 12.23
C HIS A 119 9.98 -11.92 13.76
N GLN A 120 10.26 -10.79 14.42
CA GLN A 120 10.08 -10.66 15.86
C GLN A 120 8.61 -10.93 16.22
N TRP A 121 8.33 -11.88 17.12
CA TRP A 121 6.96 -12.28 17.46
C TRP A 121 6.28 -11.19 18.30
N LEU A 122 5.59 -10.27 17.64
CA LEU A 122 4.74 -9.25 18.27
C LEU A 122 3.46 -9.91 18.82
N MET A 123 3.12 -9.58 20.06
CA MET A 123 1.96 -10.09 20.79
C MET A 123 0.83 -9.05 20.80
N ASP A 124 -0.39 -9.50 21.07
CA ASP A 124 -1.61 -8.69 21.08
C ASP A 124 -1.67 -7.63 22.21
N ASP A 125 -0.64 -7.54 23.06
CA ASP A 125 -0.47 -6.49 24.08
C ASP A 125 0.58 -5.42 23.69
N GLY A 126 1.07 -5.47 22.46
CA GLY A 126 2.10 -4.57 21.94
C GLY A 126 3.48 -4.83 22.54
N GLN A 127 3.82 -6.06 22.93
CA GLN A 127 5.18 -6.47 23.31
C GLN A 127 5.71 -7.58 22.40
N PHE A 128 7.02 -7.74 22.33
CA PHE A 128 7.63 -8.92 21.72
C PHE A 128 7.64 -10.09 22.71
N HIS A 129 7.29 -11.29 22.24
CA HIS A 129 7.46 -12.51 23.00
C HIS A 129 8.96 -12.79 23.18
N THR A 130 9.39 -13.04 24.42
CA THR A 130 10.76 -13.38 24.77
C THR A 130 10.89 -14.84 25.21
N ASP A 131 12.12 -15.36 25.20
CA ASP A 131 12.48 -16.60 25.88
C ASP A 131 12.82 -16.36 27.36
N ALA A 132 13.16 -17.44 28.09
CA ALA A 132 13.50 -17.37 29.51
C ALA A 132 14.78 -16.56 29.83
N ALA A 133 15.57 -16.17 28.82
CA ALA A 133 16.72 -15.28 28.95
C ALA A 133 16.41 -13.83 28.50
N GLY A 134 15.14 -13.51 28.21
CA GLY A 134 14.70 -12.19 27.76
C GLY A 134 14.99 -11.88 26.29
N LYS A 135 15.47 -12.85 25.51
CA LYS A 135 15.75 -12.66 24.08
C LYS A 135 14.46 -12.77 23.28
N VAL A 136 14.23 -11.83 22.36
CA VAL A 136 13.06 -11.84 21.46
C VAL A 136 13.01 -13.11 20.62
N ILE A 137 11.88 -13.81 20.67
CA ILE A 137 11.60 -14.99 19.85
C ILE A 137 11.27 -14.54 18.44
N MET A 138 11.91 -15.21 17.48
CA MET A 138 11.59 -15.07 16.06
C MET A 138 10.57 -16.13 15.67
N LYS A 139 9.53 -15.73 14.92
CA LYS A 139 8.46 -16.61 14.44
C LYS A 139 8.29 -16.43 12.94
N ASP A 140 8.11 -17.55 12.24
CA ASP A 140 7.84 -17.54 10.80
C ASP A 140 6.52 -16.82 10.51
N ASN A 141 6.58 -15.89 9.56
CA ASN A 141 5.44 -15.08 9.17
C ASN A 141 5.48 -14.82 7.65
N LEU A 142 4.30 -14.87 7.02
CA LEU A 142 4.13 -14.62 5.59
C LEU A 142 4.14 -13.11 5.34
N THR A 143 5.06 -12.65 4.50
CA THR A 143 5.24 -11.24 4.16
C THR A 143 5.42 -11.05 2.66
N TRP A 144 5.08 -9.86 2.19
CA TRP A 144 5.31 -9.38 0.82
C TRP A 144 5.83 -7.93 0.81
N GLY A 145 6.29 -7.45 1.97
CA GLY A 145 7.05 -6.20 2.11
C GLY A 145 6.92 -5.50 3.46
N ASP A 146 7.57 -4.34 3.57
CA ASP A 146 7.62 -3.45 4.74
C ASP A 146 7.93 -2.02 4.25
N SER A 147 7.33 -1.01 4.88
CA SER A 147 7.48 0.42 4.61
C SER A 147 6.71 1.20 5.71
N GLY A 148 6.44 2.48 5.47
CA GLY A 148 5.63 3.31 6.34
C GLY A 148 5.67 4.78 5.93
N ILE A 149 4.94 5.59 6.69
CA ILE A 149 4.84 7.03 6.50
C ILE A 149 5.33 7.69 7.78
N TYR A 150 6.43 8.45 7.76
CA TYR A 150 6.83 9.25 8.91
C TYR A 150 6.07 10.57 8.90
N LEU A 151 5.33 10.83 9.96
CA LEU A 151 4.60 12.08 10.15
C LEU A 151 5.57 13.16 10.63
N ARG A 152 5.55 14.34 9.99
CA ARG A 152 6.52 15.43 10.21
C ARG A 152 7.99 14.99 10.09
N GLY A 153 8.27 14.04 9.19
CA GLY A 153 9.59 13.43 8.96
C GLY A 153 10.15 12.59 10.12
N ALA A 154 9.44 12.50 11.25
CA ALA A 154 9.95 11.85 12.45
C ALA A 154 9.71 10.33 12.42
N ARG A 155 10.78 9.52 12.43
CA ARG A 155 10.68 8.06 12.52
C ARG A 155 9.95 7.57 13.80
N ALA A 156 10.00 8.35 14.89
CA ALA A 156 9.21 8.09 16.10
C ALA A 156 7.69 8.29 15.90
N ALA A 157 7.30 8.94 14.81
CA ALA A 157 5.93 9.19 14.36
C ALA A 157 5.62 8.41 13.05
N GLN A 158 6.22 7.23 12.88
CA GLN A 158 5.91 6.34 11.77
C GLN A 158 4.46 5.82 11.85
N VAL A 159 3.79 5.69 10.71
CA VAL A 159 2.63 4.81 10.52
C VAL A 159 3.11 3.63 9.67
N ASN A 160 3.14 2.42 10.22
CA ASN A 160 3.76 1.26 9.58
C ASN A 160 2.91 0.65 8.44
N ILE A 161 3.57 0.14 7.40
CA ILE A 161 2.98 -0.60 6.27
C ILE A 161 3.74 -1.93 6.17
N TRP A 162 3.16 -3.04 6.63
CA TRP A 162 3.89 -4.29 6.82
C TRP A 162 2.97 -5.51 6.93
N CYS A 163 3.54 -6.69 7.19
CA CYS A 163 2.78 -7.95 7.27
C CYS A 163 2.73 -8.55 8.69
N GLN A 164 2.90 -7.77 9.76
CA GLN A 164 2.75 -8.28 11.13
C GLN A 164 1.33 -8.81 11.40
N PRO A 165 1.13 -9.73 12.38
CA PRO A 165 -0.19 -10.33 12.66
C PRO A 165 -1.32 -9.32 12.93
N CYS A 166 -1.01 -8.21 13.59
CA CYS A 166 -1.92 -7.09 13.86
C CYS A 166 -2.36 -6.31 12.62
N GLY A 167 -1.66 -6.45 11.49
CA GLY A 167 -1.83 -5.62 10.30
C GLY A 167 -0.99 -4.33 10.31
N SER A 168 -1.14 -3.55 9.25
CA SER A 168 -0.52 -2.23 9.07
C SER A 168 -1.22 -1.15 9.91
N GLY A 169 -0.54 -0.03 10.07
CA GLY A 169 -1.06 1.18 10.71
C GLY A 169 -0.57 1.44 12.13
N GLU A 170 0.29 0.57 12.71
CA GLU A 170 0.93 0.82 14.02
C GLU A 170 1.65 2.18 14.02
N VAL A 171 1.56 2.89 15.16
CA VAL A 171 2.02 4.29 15.31
C VAL A 171 3.27 4.39 16.19
N GLY A 172 4.40 4.67 15.54
CA GLY A 172 5.68 4.95 16.14
C GLY A 172 6.54 3.69 16.24
N THR A 173 7.03 3.38 17.44
CA THR A 173 7.66 2.09 17.75
C THR A 173 7.41 1.71 19.22
N LYS A 174 6.22 1.94 19.77
CA LYS A 174 6.00 1.84 21.23
C LYS A 174 6.09 0.43 21.81
N PHE A 175 6.00 -0.60 20.96
CA PHE A 175 6.37 -1.97 21.31
C PHE A 175 7.87 -2.16 21.63
N LYS A 176 8.68 -1.10 21.53
CA LYS A 176 10.08 -1.01 21.95
C LYS A 176 10.30 -0.03 23.12
N ASP A 177 9.25 0.66 23.59
CA ASP A 177 9.28 1.54 24.76
C ASP A 177 8.93 0.71 26.00
N THR A 178 9.94 0.23 26.73
CA THR A 178 9.76 -0.61 27.93
C THR A 178 9.07 0.14 29.07
N GLU A 179 9.17 1.46 29.07
CA GLU A 179 8.59 2.34 30.10
C GLU A 179 7.15 2.78 29.77
N ALA A 180 6.67 2.48 28.55
CA ALA A 180 5.27 2.71 28.19
C ALA A 180 4.36 1.70 28.91
N THR A 181 3.28 2.20 29.51
CA THR A 181 2.22 1.35 30.05
C THR A 181 1.58 0.47 28.97
N LYS A 182 1.00 -0.68 29.35
CA LYS A 182 0.25 -1.53 28.39
C LYS A 182 -0.83 -0.74 27.65
N GLU A 183 -1.54 0.17 28.33
CA GLU A 183 -2.55 1.03 27.71
C GLU A 183 -1.94 1.98 26.66
N GLU A 184 -0.79 2.61 26.95
CA GLU A 184 -0.10 3.48 25.99
C GLU A 184 0.43 2.76 24.75
N ARG A 185 0.82 1.48 24.90
CA ARG A 185 1.23 0.61 23.77
C ARG A 185 0.03 0.15 22.97
N MET A 186 -1.07 -0.25 23.62
CA MET A 186 -2.30 -0.63 22.91
C MET A 186 -2.90 0.53 22.13
N LYS A 187 -2.80 1.77 22.63
CA LYS A 187 -3.23 2.98 21.89
C LYS A 187 -2.39 3.28 20.64
N THR A 188 -1.28 2.59 20.40
CA THR A 188 -0.46 2.70 19.18
C THR A 188 -0.56 1.46 18.28
N MET A 189 -1.24 0.39 18.70
CA MET A 189 -1.44 -0.84 17.93
C MET A 189 -2.77 -0.80 17.15
N PRO A 190 -2.85 -1.36 15.94
CA PRO A 190 -4.13 -1.57 15.25
C PRO A 190 -5.09 -2.42 16.09
N SER A 191 -6.32 -1.92 16.29
CA SER A 191 -7.40 -2.62 17.00
C SER A 191 -7.90 -3.87 16.25
N VAL A 192 -7.76 -3.87 14.93
CA VAL A 192 -8.11 -4.95 14.02
C VAL A 192 -7.25 -4.87 12.76
N ARG A 193 -6.87 -6.03 12.21
CA ARG A 193 -6.21 -6.12 10.91
C ARG A 193 -7.19 -5.80 9.79
N ALA A 194 -7.02 -4.65 9.14
CA ALA A 194 -7.85 -4.20 8.02
C ALA A 194 -7.13 -4.27 6.65
N ASP A 195 -5.91 -4.82 6.59
CA ASP A 195 -5.11 -5.00 5.38
C ASP A 195 -5.75 -5.94 4.34
N LYS A 196 -5.59 -5.56 3.07
CA LYS A 196 -5.80 -6.44 1.90
C LYS A 196 -4.56 -7.27 1.58
N GLY A 197 -4.68 -8.18 0.61
CA GLY A 197 -3.63 -9.12 0.22
C GLY A 197 -2.46 -8.51 -0.57
N PRO A 198 -1.51 -9.37 -1.02
CA PRO A 198 -0.36 -8.97 -1.83
C PRO A 198 -0.77 -8.25 -3.12
N GLY A 199 -0.14 -7.11 -3.42
CA GLY A 199 -0.42 -6.32 -4.62
C GLY A 199 -1.76 -5.56 -4.64
N GLU A 200 -2.60 -5.71 -3.61
CA GLU A 200 -3.88 -5.00 -3.50
C GLU A 200 -3.73 -3.58 -2.95
N TRP A 201 -4.56 -2.66 -3.47
CA TRP A 201 -4.57 -1.27 -3.05
C TRP A 201 -5.31 -1.08 -1.72
N ASN A 202 -4.53 -0.77 -0.70
CA ASN A 202 -4.99 -0.32 0.61
C ASN A 202 -5.12 1.21 0.63
N ARG A 203 -5.94 1.75 1.53
CA ARG A 203 -6.10 3.19 1.76
C ARG A 203 -5.97 3.51 3.24
N PHE A 204 -5.09 4.47 3.56
CA PHE A 204 -5.12 5.16 4.85
C PHE A 204 -5.88 6.50 4.75
N PHE A 205 -6.59 6.83 5.81
CA PHE A 205 -6.69 8.20 6.30
C PHE A 205 -5.92 8.28 7.62
N ILE A 206 -4.96 9.21 7.72
CA ILE A 206 -4.20 9.47 8.94
C ILE A 206 -4.48 10.91 9.36
N THR A 207 -4.99 11.12 10.57
CA THR A 207 -5.15 12.46 11.15
C THR A 207 -4.08 12.70 12.19
N LEU A 208 -3.33 13.80 12.08
CA LEU A 208 -2.38 14.27 13.08
C LEU A 208 -2.86 15.61 13.66
N ARG A 209 -3.00 15.66 14.99
CA ARG A 209 -3.34 16.87 15.76
C ARG A 209 -2.42 17.00 16.97
N GLY A 210 -1.57 18.03 17.02
CA GLY A 210 -0.57 18.22 18.06
C GLY A 210 0.38 17.03 18.18
N ASP A 211 0.19 16.21 19.22
CA ASP A 211 0.89 14.94 19.49
C ASP A 211 -0.05 13.71 19.51
N ARG A 212 -1.23 13.79 18.86
CA ARG A 212 -2.19 12.68 18.67
C ARG A 212 -2.33 12.27 17.20
N VAL A 213 -2.36 10.96 16.98
CA VAL A 213 -2.59 10.33 15.67
C VAL A 213 -3.85 9.45 15.73
N ASP A 214 -4.71 9.59 14.73
CA ASP A 214 -5.83 8.70 14.43
C ASP A 214 -5.59 8.04 13.06
N VAL A 215 -5.90 6.74 12.91
CA VAL A 215 -5.68 6.00 11.64
C VAL A 215 -6.91 5.17 11.28
N THR A 216 -7.45 5.43 10.09
CA THR A 216 -8.47 4.61 9.42
C THR A 216 -7.80 3.85 8.26
N LEU A 217 -7.91 2.52 8.23
CA LEU A 217 -7.41 1.66 7.15
C LEU A 217 -8.60 1.01 6.42
N ASN A 218 -8.69 1.21 5.11
CA ASN A 218 -9.73 0.66 4.24
C ASN A 218 -11.19 0.97 4.66
N GLY A 219 -11.40 2.03 5.45
CA GLY A 219 -12.72 2.42 6.00
C GLY A 219 -13.00 1.89 7.40
N VAL A 220 -12.03 1.24 8.05
CA VAL A 220 -12.11 0.78 9.45
C VAL A 220 -11.17 1.63 10.32
N ASP A 221 -11.68 2.20 11.40
CA ASP A 221 -10.86 2.91 12.39
C ASP A 221 -10.03 1.90 13.20
N ILE A 222 -8.75 1.84 12.89
CA ILE A 222 -7.82 0.90 13.54
C ILE A 222 -7.09 1.52 14.72
N ILE A 223 -6.91 2.85 14.75
CA ILE A 223 -6.25 3.58 15.84
C ILE A 223 -6.99 4.89 16.10
N GLN A 224 -7.19 5.21 17.38
CA GLN A 224 -7.77 6.47 17.84
C GLN A 224 -6.94 7.01 19.03
N GLY A 225 -6.48 8.26 18.94
CA GLY A 225 -5.77 8.96 20.01
C GLY A 225 -4.35 8.48 20.34
N ALA A 226 -3.65 7.87 19.38
CA ALA A 226 -2.26 7.42 19.58
C ALA A 226 -1.35 8.59 19.95
N ARG A 227 -0.70 8.53 21.12
CA ARG A 227 0.23 9.56 21.58
C ARG A 227 1.65 9.32 21.08
N VAL A 228 2.16 10.21 20.22
CA VAL A 228 3.57 10.23 19.81
C VAL A 228 4.36 11.18 20.72
N LYS A 229 5.26 10.63 21.55
CA LYS A 229 6.18 11.44 22.38
C LYS A 229 7.19 12.15 21.45
N GLN A 230 7.48 13.43 21.71
CA GLN A 230 8.55 14.21 21.04
C GLN A 230 8.44 14.35 19.51
N ILE A 231 7.23 14.30 18.93
CA ILE A 231 7.04 14.69 17.52
C ILE A 231 7.37 16.18 17.30
N PRO A 232 8.02 16.58 16.19
CA PRO A 232 8.21 17.98 15.82
C PRO A 232 6.88 18.75 15.73
N ALA A 233 6.93 20.08 15.86
CA ALA A 233 5.74 20.94 15.68
C ALA A 233 5.29 21.01 14.21
N GLU A 234 6.25 20.96 13.27
CA GLU A 234 6.03 20.85 11.83
C GLU A 234 7.11 19.98 11.18
N GLY A 235 6.83 19.45 10.00
CA GLY A 235 7.79 18.67 9.20
C GLY A 235 7.16 18.08 7.94
N PRO A 236 7.93 17.43 7.05
CA PRO A 236 7.41 16.82 5.82
C PRO A 236 6.55 15.57 6.07
N ILE A 237 5.85 15.09 5.05
CA ILE A 237 5.40 13.70 4.97
C ILE A 237 6.49 12.90 4.30
N THR A 238 6.94 11.79 4.90
CA THR A 238 8.07 11.00 4.39
C THR A 238 7.66 9.55 4.16
N LEU A 239 7.88 9.05 2.95
CA LEU A 239 7.67 7.64 2.56
C LEU A 239 8.94 6.83 2.83
N GLN A 240 8.83 5.75 3.62
CA GLN A 240 9.98 4.97 4.04
C GLN A 240 10.52 4.07 2.92
N ASN A 241 11.84 4.13 2.70
CA ASN A 241 12.57 3.09 2.00
C ASN A 241 13.03 2.00 3.00
N HIS A 242 12.41 0.81 2.90
CA HIS A 242 12.84 -0.41 3.59
C HIS A 242 13.48 -1.47 2.66
N LYS A 243 13.78 -1.11 1.39
CA LYS A 243 14.19 -2.00 0.28
C LYS A 243 13.17 -3.05 -0.17
N ASP A 244 12.13 -3.34 0.62
CA ASP A 244 10.97 -4.12 0.20
C ASP A 244 10.09 -3.29 -0.78
N GLY A 245 9.48 -3.95 -1.76
CA GLY A 245 8.72 -3.26 -2.83
C GLY A 245 7.40 -2.66 -2.35
N VAL A 246 7.18 -1.36 -2.62
CA VAL A 246 5.95 -0.62 -2.29
C VAL A 246 5.63 0.41 -3.38
N GLU A 247 4.34 0.65 -3.60
CA GLU A 247 3.82 1.71 -4.48
C GLU A 247 2.78 2.57 -3.76
N PHE A 248 2.74 3.86 -4.10
CA PHE A 248 1.83 4.86 -3.53
C PHE A 248 1.13 5.65 -4.64
N ARG A 249 -0.15 6.00 -4.43
CA ARG A 249 -0.92 6.88 -5.33
C ARG A 249 -2.03 7.61 -4.59
N ARG A 250 -2.79 8.46 -5.31
CA ARG A 250 -3.94 9.22 -4.75
C ARG A 250 -3.56 9.88 -3.41
N ILE A 251 -2.40 10.55 -3.42
CA ILE A 251 -1.77 11.14 -2.23
C ILE A 251 -2.31 12.56 -2.08
N PHE A 252 -3.16 12.79 -1.08
CA PHE A 252 -3.83 14.06 -0.84
C PHE A 252 -3.69 14.46 0.63
N ILE A 253 -3.48 15.75 0.89
CA ILE A 253 -3.43 16.28 2.26
C ILE A 253 -4.46 17.39 2.46
N LYS A 254 -5.06 17.44 3.64
CA LYS A 254 -5.85 18.57 4.14
C LYS A 254 -5.16 19.09 5.40
N GLU A 255 -4.67 20.31 5.36
CA GLU A 255 -4.21 21.00 6.58
C GLU A 255 -5.41 21.32 7.48
N LEU A 256 -5.17 21.32 8.80
CA LEU A 256 -6.17 21.62 9.81
C LEU A 256 -5.89 22.99 10.43
N ASP A 257 -6.94 23.79 10.57
CA ASP A 257 -6.90 25.09 11.25
C ASP A 257 -6.59 24.93 12.75
N HIS A 258 -6.13 26.02 13.37
CA HIS A 258 -5.71 26.09 14.78
C HIS A 258 -6.74 26.83 15.64
#